data_AF-A0A4S4JW97-F1
#
_entry.id   AF-A0A4S4JW97-F1
#
_cell.length_a   1.000
_cell.length_b   1.000
_cell.length_c   1.000
_cell.angle_alpha   90.00
_cell.angle_beta   90.00
_cell.angle_gamma   90.00
#
_symmetry.space_group_name_H-M   'P 1'
#
loop_
_entity.id
_entity.type
_entity.pdbx_description
1 polymer ?
#
loop_
_entity_poly.entity_id
_entity_poly.type
_entity_poly.pdbx_seq_one_letter_code
_entity_poly.pdbx_strand_id
1 'polypeptide(L)' 'MSPEAIVDVWGETKEVFKKYNVPLTKQTLETLVGSERLYSLLQELNSVIGSSTATCIEGG' A
#
# COMPACT_ATOMS: atom_id res chain seq x y z
N MET A 1 7.75 -2.27 -4.69
CA MET A 1 6.57 -1.88 -5.51
C MET A 1 6.42 -0.37 -5.50
N SER A 2 5.79 0.18 -6.53
CA SER A 2 5.43 1.59 -6.63
C SER A 2 4.00 1.85 -6.12
N PRO A 3 3.67 3.01 -5.55
CA PRO A 3 2.31 3.32 -5.08
C PRO A 3 1.23 3.11 -6.15
N GLU A 4 1.49 3.49 -7.41
CA GLU A 4 0.54 3.30 -8.52
C GLU A 4 0.15 1.82 -8.67
N ALA A 5 1.16 0.96 -8.83
CA ALA A 5 0.97 -0.49 -8.94
C ALA A 5 0.27 -1.12 -7.72
N ILE A 6 0.47 -0.59 -6.52
CA ILE A 6 -0.20 -1.10 -5.31
C ILE A 6 -1.69 -0.75 -5.34
N VAL A 7 -2.03 0.49 -5.69
CA VAL A 7 -3.45 0.91 -5.83
C VAL A 7 -4.15 0.16 -6.96
N ASP A 8 -3.45 -0.14 -8.05
CA ASP A 8 -4.04 -0.90 -9.16
C ASP A 8 -4.48 -2.32 -8.75
N VAL A 9 -3.78 -2.94 -7.79
CA VAL A 9 -4.13 -4.27 -7.26
C VAL A 9 -5.10 -4.17 -6.08
N TRP A 10 -4.87 -3.21 -5.18
CA TRP A 10 -5.64 -3.00 -3.96
C TRP A 10 -6.13 -1.54 -3.89
N GLY A 11 -7.23 -1.23 -4.59
CA GLY A 11 -7.74 0.14 -4.76
C GLY A 11 -7.99 0.89 -3.44
N GLU A 12 -8.36 0.18 -2.38
CA GLU A 12 -8.56 0.72 -1.03
C GLU A 12 -7.29 1.28 -0.37
N THR A 13 -6.10 0.85 -0.79
CA THR A 13 -4.82 1.39 -0.28
C THR A 13 -4.59 2.84 -0.69
N LYS A 14 -5.37 3.39 -1.64
CA LYS A 14 -5.32 4.79 -2.06
C LYS A 14 -5.46 5.77 -0.89
N GLU A 15 -6.32 5.46 0.07
CA GLU A 15 -6.53 6.33 1.24
C GLU A 15 -5.31 6.32 2.19
N VAL A 16 -4.55 5.21 2.24
CA VAL A 16 -3.30 5.13 3.00
C VAL A 16 -2.25 6.05 2.40
N PHE A 17 -2.05 6.02 1.07
CA PHE A 17 -1.09 6.91 0.41
C PHE A 17 -1.45 8.38 0.60
N LYS A 18 -2.74 8.72 0.53
CA LYS A 18 -3.23 10.06 0.82
C LYS A 18 -2.94 10.49 2.26
N LYS A 19 -3.19 9.62 3.26
CA LYS A 19 -2.88 9.85 4.69
C LYS A 19 -1.40 10.14 4.92
N TYR A 20 -0.50 9.43 4.22
CA TYR A 20 0.95 9.57 4.37
C TYR A 20 1.57 10.67 3.49
N ASN A 21 0.77 11.35 2.66
CA ASN A 21 1.20 12.31 1.64
C ASN A 21 2.19 11.72 0.63
N VAL A 22 1.96 10.47 0.22
CA VAL A 22 2.76 9.77 -0.79
C VAL A 22 2.08 9.92 -2.15
N PRO A 23 2.75 10.49 -3.17
CA PRO A 23 2.15 10.64 -4.48
C PRO A 23 2.03 9.28 -5.19
N LEU A 24 0.94 9.08 -5.92
CA LEU A 24 0.78 7.90 -6.78
C LEU A 24 1.67 8.06 -8.01
N THR A 25 2.81 7.37 -7.98
CA THR A 25 3.81 7.39 -9.06
C THR A 25 4.34 6.00 -9.31
N LYS A 26 5.13 5.86 -10.38
CA LYS A 26 5.89 4.65 -10.70
C LYS A 26 7.20 4.50 -9.92
N GLN A 27 7.58 5.50 -9.11
CA GLN A 27 8.75 5.40 -8.24
C GLN A 27 8.49 4.43 -7.08
N THR A 28 9.55 3.84 -6.54
CA THR A 28 9.42 2.89 -5.43
C THR A 28 9.08 3.62 -4.12
N LEU A 29 8.39 2.93 -3.22
CA LEU A 29 8.10 3.48 -1.88
C LEU A 29 9.36 3.88 -1.12
N GLU A 30 10.41 3.07 -1.20
CA GLU A 30 11.68 3.35 -0.54
C GLU A 30 12.29 4.69 -0.99
N THR A 31 12.24 5.00 -2.28
CA THR A 31 12.70 6.29 -2.81
C THR A 31 11.81 7.46 -2.37
N LEU A 32 10.50 7.25 -2.24
CA LEU A 32 9.54 8.31 -1.92
C LEU A 32 9.50 8.70 -0.44
N VAL A 33 9.64 7.73 0.48
CA VAL A 33 9.44 7.97 1.92
C VAL A 33 10.67 7.72 2.78
N GLY A 34 11.72 7.08 2.24
CA GLY A 34 12.91 6.68 2.98
C GLY A 34 12.65 5.56 3.98
N SER A 35 13.72 4.91 4.45
CA SER A 35 13.63 3.66 5.24
C SER A 35 12.88 3.82 6.57
N GLU A 36 12.99 4.98 7.23
CA GLU A 36 12.37 5.22 8.54
C GLU A 36 10.82 5.24 8.45
N ARG A 37 10.27 5.91 7.44
CA ARG A 37 8.81 5.99 7.24
C ARG A 37 8.25 4.81 6.46
N LEU A 38 9.10 4.10 5.72
CA LEU A 38 8.70 2.94 4.92
C LEU A 38 8.09 1.85 5.80
N TYR A 39 8.69 1.55 6.96
CA TYR A 39 8.18 0.51 7.85
C TYR A 39 6.73 0.78 8.29
N SER A 40 6.46 1.99 8.80
CA SER A 40 5.13 2.39 9.25
C SER A 40 4.10 2.40 8.12
N LEU A 41 4.52 2.81 6.91
CA LEU A 41 3.65 2.78 5.73
C LEU A 41 3.30 1.34 5.33
N LEU A 42 4.28 0.44 5.35
CA LEU A 42 4.06 -0.97 5.02
C LEU A 42 3.15 -1.67 6.03
N GLN A 43 3.26 -1.36 7.33
CA GLN A 43 2.36 -1.92 8.34
C GLN A 43 0.90 -1.51 8.10
N GLU A 44 0.63 -0.24 7.80
CA GLU A 44 -0.73 0.22 7.50
C GLU A 44 -1.27 -0.36 6.19
N LEU A 45 -0.44 -0.44 5.14
CA LEU A 45 -0.83 -1.08 3.89
C LEU A 45 -1.23 -2.54 4.10
N ASN A 46 -0.43 -3.30 4.85
CA ASN A 46 -0.72 -4.71 5.16
C ASN A 46 -1.96 -4.86 6.04
N SER A 47 -2.20 -3.94 6.98
CA SER A 47 -3.40 -3.91 7.81
C SER A 47 -4.66 -3.72 6.95
N VAL A 48 -4.63 -2.77 6.03
CA VAL A 48 -5.73 -2.52 5.10
C VAL A 48 -5.96 -3.74 4.20
N ILE A 49 -4.91 -4.22 3.51
CA ILE A 49 -4.99 -5.37 2.58
C ILE A 49 -5.49 -6.65 3.28
N GLY A 50 -5.03 -6.90 4.52
CA GLY A 50 -5.47 -8.04 5.31
C GLY A 50 -6.89 -7.92 5.85
N SER A 51 -7.39 -6.69 6.02
CA SER A 51 -8.77 -6.40 6.38
C SER A 51 -9.72 -6.42 5.16
N SER A 52 -9.17 -6.33 3.95
CA SER A 52 -9.92 -6.43 2.70
C SER A 52 -10.48 -7.84 2.54
N THR A 53 -11.79 -7.94 2.35
CA THR A 53 -12.47 -9.22 2.01
C THR A 53 -12.01 -9.83 0.69
N ALA A 54 -11.18 -9.12 -0.09
CA ALA A 54 -10.57 -9.57 -1.34
C ALA A 54 -9.60 -10.75 -1.18
N THR A 55 -9.24 -11.15 0.05
CA THR A 55 -8.38 -12.32 0.30
C THR A 55 -9.13 -13.62 0.60
N CYS A 56 -10.47 -13.64 0.53
CA CYS A 56 -11.22 -14.91 0.46
C CYS A 56 -11.02 -15.57 -0.91
N ILE A 57 -9.87 -16.21 -1.10
CA ILE A 57 -9.74 -17.29 -2.05
C ILE A 57 -10.30 -18.53 -1.34
N GLU A 58 -11.50 -18.95 -1.71
CA GLU A 58 -12.04 -20.25 -1.29
C GLU A 58 -11.14 -21.34 -1.91
N GLY A 59 -10.39 -22.08 -1.09
CA GLY A 59 -9.61 -23.23 -1.56
C GLY A 59 -8.29 -23.45 -0.82
N GLY A 60 -8.37 -24.20 0.27
CA GLY A 60 -7.25 -25.01 0.79
C GLY A 60 -7.37 -26.44 0.30
#